data_AF-A0A9E2CH58-F1
#
_entry.id   AF-A0A9E2CH58-F1
#
_cell.length_a   1.000
_cell.length_b   1.000
_cell.length_c   1.000
_cell.angle_alpha   90.00
_cell.angle_beta   90.00
_cell.angle_gamma   90.00
#
_symmetry.space_group_name_H-M   'P 1'
#
loop_
_entity.id
_entity.type
_entity.pdbx_description
1 polymer ?
#
loop_
_entity_poly.entity_id
_entity_poly.type
_entity_poly.pdbx_seq_one_letter_code
_entity_poly.pdbx_strand_id
1 'polypeptide(L)' 'MAVDSKQIRLWKHVTKKGTVYLSGPMSRVTRLLVVPNEKKEDDKDPDFLAYIVPNRGSGPAGQHLDSL' A
#
# COMPACT_ATOMS: atom_id res chain seq x y z
N MET A 1 -0.37 -10.48 29.81
CA MET A 1 -0.35 -10.96 28.42
C MET A 1 0.43 -9.96 27.60
N ALA A 2 1.52 -10.37 26.94
CA ALA A 2 2.27 -9.48 26.04
C ALA A 2 1.55 -9.43 24.69
N VAL A 3 1.26 -8.23 24.19
CA VAL A 3 0.71 -8.05 22.84
C VAL A 3 1.88 -8.13 21.87
N ASP A 4 2.01 -9.25 21.16
CA ASP A 4 3.00 -9.38 20.10
C ASP A 4 2.69 -8.34 19.02
N SER A 5 3.61 -7.37 18.87
CA SER A 5 3.43 -6.23 17.98
C SER A 5 4.22 -6.46 16.71
N LYS A 6 3.51 -6.67 15.60
CA LYS A 6 4.13 -6.91 14.30
C LYS A 6 4.47 -5.60 13.58
N GLN A 7 5.76 -5.33 13.43
CA GLN A 7 6.23 -4.18 12.66
C GLN A 7 6.34 -4.52 11.17
N ILE A 8 5.78 -3.67 10.31
CA ILE A 8 5.86 -3.79 8.85
C ILE A 8 6.70 -2.63 8.32
N ARG A 9 7.75 -2.93 7.56
CA ARG A 9 8.52 -1.91 6.82
C ARG A 9 7.82 -1.63 5.50
N LEU A 10 7.71 -0.35 5.14
CA LEU A 10 7.11 0.09 3.88
C LEU A 10 8.15 0.84 3.05
N TRP A 11 8.13 0.61 1.74
CA TRP A 11 9.00 1.27 0.76
C TRP A 11 8.19 2.15 -0.16
N LYS A 12 8.80 3.24 -0.61
CA LYS A 12 8.22 4.17 -1.58
C LYS A 12 8.28 3.57 -2.99
N HIS A 13 7.17 3.66 -3.69
CA HIS A 13 7.02 3.30 -5.09
C HIS A 13 6.36 4.45 -5.85
N VAL A 14 6.50 4.44 -7.17
CA VAL A 14 5.89 5.42 -8.08
C VAL A 14 5.16 4.64 -9.17
N THR A 15 3.89 4.96 -9.41
CA THR A 15 3.10 4.37 -10.51
C THR A 15 3.55 4.96 -11.85
N LYS A 16 3.10 4.40 -12.98
CA LYS A 16 3.39 5.00 -14.30
C LYS A 16 2.79 6.39 -14.45
N LYS A 17 1.71 6.69 -13.73
CA LYS A 17 1.05 8.00 -13.69
C LYS A 17 1.78 9.01 -12.78
N GLY A 18 2.86 8.60 -12.11
CA GLY A 18 3.63 9.46 -11.21
C GLY A 18 3.12 9.46 -9.75
N THR A 19 2.03 8.75 -9.45
CA THR A 19 1.47 8.67 -8.09
C THR A 19 2.43 7.92 -7.17
N VAL A 20 2.76 8.53 -6.04
CA VAL A 20 3.59 7.91 -5.00
C VAL A 20 2.71 7.04 -4.10
N TYR A 21 3.15 5.82 -3.82
CA TYR A 21 2.51 4.95 -2.81
C TYR A 21 3.56 4.23 -1.97
N LEU A 22 3.14 3.70 -0.81
CA LEU A 22 3.99 2.90 0.07
C LEU A 22 3.55 1.43 0.03
N SER A 23 4.49 0.50 -0.01
CA SER A 23 4.15 -0.92 0.10
C SER A 23 5.19 -1.74 0.84
N GLY A 24 4.77 -2.83 1.48
CA GLY A 24 5.68 -3.76 2.14
C GLY A 24 5.01 -5.08 2.51
N PRO A 25 5.78 -6.18 2.66
CA PRO A 25 5.24 -7.49 2.95
C PRO A 25 4.69 -7.51 4.39
N MET A 26 3.43 -7.91 4.52
CA MET A 26 2.78 -8.12 5.81
C MET A 26 2.89 -9.59 6.21
N SER A 27 2.92 -10.52 5.26
CA SER A 27 3.18 -11.94 5.50
C SER A 27 3.89 -12.56 4.30
N ARG A 28 4.05 -13.89 4.28
CA ARG A 28 4.53 -14.59 3.09
C ARG A 28 3.58 -14.44 1.90
N VAL A 29 2.28 -14.28 2.14
CA VAL A 29 1.23 -14.29 1.12
C VAL A 29 0.47 -12.98 0.96
N THR A 30 0.71 -12.00 1.83
CA THR A 30 0.06 -10.67 1.77
C THR A 30 1.05 -9.53 1.94
N ARG A 31 0.73 -8.40 1.32
CA ARG A 31 1.45 -7.13 1.48
C ARG A 31 0.46 -6.00 1.77
N LEU A 32 0.95 -5.01 2.51
CA LEU A 32 0.23 -3.77 2.77
C LEU A 32 0.56 -2.77 1.66
N LEU A 33 -0.46 -2.07 1.19
CA LEU A 33 -0.38 -0.97 0.24
C LEU A 33 -1.01 0.26 0.90
N VAL A 34 -0.33 1.40 0.87
CA VAL A 34 -0.85 2.68 1.36
C VAL A 34 -0.76 3.68 0.21
N VAL A 35 -1.91 4.19 -0.21
CA VAL A 35 -2.05 5.12 -1.34
C VAL A 35 -2.67 6.44 -0.87
N PRO A 36 -2.34 7.58 -1.50
CA PRO A 36 -3.05 8.83 -1.26
C PRO A 36 -4.56 8.69 -1.55
N ASN A 37 -5.39 9.32 -0.73
CA ASN A 37 -6.82 9.42 -1.02
C ASN A 37 -7.08 10.56 -2.02
N GLU A 38 -7.05 10.27 -3.32
CA GLU A 38 -7.29 11.28 -4.37
C GLU A 38 -8.74 11.80 -4.41
N LYS A 39 -9.64 11.19 -3.64
CA LYS A 39 -11.05 11.60 -3.50
C LYS A 39 -11.34 12.23 -2.14
N LYS A 40 -10.32 12.70 -1.43
CA LYS A 40 -10.48 13.45 -0.20
C LYS A 40 -11.23 14.75 -0.51
N GLU A 41 -12.43 14.95 0.06
CA GLU A 41 -13.22 16.17 -0.14
C GLU A 41 -13.08 17.10 1.06
N ASP A 42 -13.10 16.54 2.27
CA ASP A 42 -13.07 17.30 3.53
C ASP A 42 -11.93 16.86 4.47
N ASP A 43 -11.61 17.68 5.48
CA ASP A 43 -10.58 17.38 6.50
C ASP A 43 -10.86 16.11 7.32
N LYS A 44 -12.12 15.66 7.34
CA LYS A 44 -12.53 14.43 8.04
C LYS A 44 -12.18 13.17 7.23
N ASP A 45 -11.97 13.30 5.94
CA ASP A 45 -11.61 12.20 5.08
C ASP A 45 -10.13 11.83 5.29
N PRO A 46 -9.81 10.53 5.24
CA PRO A 46 -8.45 10.08 5.48
C PRO A 46 -7.51 10.57 4.38
N ASP A 47 -6.29 10.98 4.74
CA ASP A 47 -5.26 11.35 3.77
C ASP A 47 -4.77 10.16 2.93
N PHE A 48 -4.87 8.96 3.50
CA PHE A 48 -4.39 7.73 2.88
C PHE A 48 -5.40 6.60 3.02
N LEU A 49 -5.45 5.75 2.00
CA LEU A 49 -6.18 4.49 2.00
C LEU A 49 -5.20 3.33 2.13
N ALA A 50 -5.54 2.36 2.98
CA ALA A 50 -4.74 1.17 3.22
C ALA A 50 -5.43 -0.08 2.67
N TYR A 51 -4.70 -0.87 1.88
CA TYR A 51 -5.18 -2.11 1.27
C TYR A 51 -4.27 -3.27 1.63
N ILE A 52 -4.87 -4.42 1.93
CA ILE A 52 -4.15 -5.70 2.03
C ILE A 52 -4.37 -6.45 0.73
N VAL A 53 -3.28 -6.76 0.04
CA VAL A 53 -3.32 -7.43 -1.27
C VAL A 53 -2.40 -8.65 -1.26
N PRO A 54 -2.57 -9.60 -2.20
CA PRO A 54 -1.66 -10.73 -2.30
C PRO A 54 -0.20 -10.30 -2.48
N ASN A 55 0.71 -10.95 -1.78
CA ASN A 55 2.16 -10.78 -1.93
C ASN A 55 2.61 -11.51 -3.20
N ARG A 56 2.28 -10.95 -4.36
CA ARG A 56 2.93 -11.34 -5.60
C ARG A 56 4.36 -10.82 -5.47
N GLY A 57 5.36 -11.72 -5.57
CA GLY A 57 6.77 -11.37 -5.49
C GLY A 57 7.19 -10.33 -6.54
N SER A 58 8.47 -10.05 -6.68
CA SER A 58 9.04 -9.01 -7.58
C SER A 58 8.87 -9.29 -9.08
N GLY A 59 7.75 -9.90 -9.52
CA GLY A 59 7.25 -9.73 -10.88
C GLY A 59 6.76 -8.29 -11.09
N PRO A 60 6.47 -7.85 -12.33
CA PRO A 60 6.24 -6.45 -12.68
C PRO A 60 5.00 -5.89 -11.97
N ALA A 61 5.18 -5.46 -10.73
CA ALA A 61 4.16 -4.93 -9.83
C ALA A 61 3.57 -3.59 -10.31
N GLY A 62 4.18 -3.00 -11.35
CA GLY A 62 3.73 -1.77 -11.98
C GLY A 62 2.81 -1.96 -13.18
N GLN A 63 2.04 -3.05 -13.30
CA GLN A 63 1.06 -3.20 -14.40
C GLN A 63 -0.40 -3.32 -13.97
N HIS A 64 -0.71 -3.66 -12.71
CA HIS A 64 -2.10 -3.83 -12.28
C HIS A 64 -2.62 -2.73 -11.34
N LEU A 65 -1.72 -1.99 -10.68
CA LEU A 65 -2.08 -0.79 -9.91
C LEU A 65 -2.33 0.44 -10.79
N ASP A 66 -1.96 0.39 -12.07
CA ASP A 66 -2.25 1.47 -13.03
C ASP A 66 -3.73 1.52 -13.46
N SER A 67 -4.48 0.47 -13.12
CA SER A 67 -5.91 0.28 -13.44
C SER A 67 -6.86 0.73 -12.32
N LEU A 68 -6.31 1.08 -11.14
CA LEU A 68 -7.02 1.79 -10.07
C LEU A 68 -6.85 3.30 -10.27
#